data_AF-A0A354DSA5-F1
#
_entry.id   AF-A0A354DSA5-F1
#
_cell.length_a   1.000
_cell.length_b   1.000
_cell.length_c   1.000
_cell.angle_alpha   90.00
_cell.angle_beta   90.00
_cell.angle_gamma   90.00
#
_symmetry.space_group_name_H-M   'P 1'
#
loop_
_entity.id
_entity.type
_entity.pdbx_description
1 polymer ?
#
loop_
_entity_poly.entity_id
_entity_poly.type
_entity_poly.pdbx_seq_one_letter_code
_entity_poly.pdbx_strand_id
1 'polypeptide(L)'
;MSKRWFVTGTDTEVGKTVASCALLQAAQAAGYRCAGYKPVASGSEMTPDGIRNEDALALQHFSAVRLPYAMVNPLAFLEPTSPHIISAEEHRPITTMQLSAGLEVISQQADWVLTEGAGGWFTPLSATLTFADWVQQEQLPVILVVGIKLGCINHALLTAQAIKVAGLPLAGWIANGIQPPGKRHQEYLETLIRRLDAPLLGEIPHLHGRNFTDVGRFITLP
;
A
#
# COMPACT_ATOMS: atom_id res chain seq x y z
N MET A 1 21.42 -4.45 3.86
CA MET A 1 20.52 -3.99 2.78
C MET A 1 19.15 -3.73 3.39
N SER A 2 18.48 -2.65 2.99
CA SER A 2 17.12 -2.33 3.44
C SER A 2 16.12 -3.37 2.93
N LYS A 3 15.22 -3.87 3.76
CA LYS A 3 14.05 -4.65 3.32
C LYS A 3 13.06 -3.69 2.66
N ARG A 4 12.65 -3.94 1.42
CA ARG A 4 11.74 -3.08 0.66
C ARG A 4 10.50 -3.87 0.27
N TRP A 5 9.32 -3.30 0.47
CA TRP A 5 8.03 -3.96 0.22
C TRP A 5 7.14 -3.05 -0.60
N PHE A 6 6.34 -3.63 -1.50
CA PHE A 6 5.27 -2.91 -2.18
C PHE A 6 3.90 -3.38 -1.67
N VAL A 7 3.06 -2.44 -1.24
CA VAL A 7 1.69 -2.72 -0.78
C VAL A 7 0.69 -2.31 -1.85
N THR A 8 -0.10 -3.28 -2.29
CA THR A 8 -1.20 -3.10 -3.23
C THR A 8 -2.52 -3.58 -2.64
N GLY A 9 -3.63 -3.08 -3.17
CA GLY A 9 -4.97 -3.53 -2.82
C GLY A 9 -5.56 -4.43 -3.89
N THR A 10 -6.57 -5.21 -3.52
CA THR A 10 -7.44 -5.88 -4.49
C THR A 10 -8.39 -4.91 -5.22
N ASP A 11 -8.55 -3.70 -4.69
CA ASP A 11 -9.43 -2.65 -5.19
C ASP A 11 -9.02 -1.28 -4.58
N THR A 12 -9.71 -0.20 -4.95
CA THR A 12 -9.69 1.05 -4.17
C THR A 12 -10.38 0.84 -2.81
N GLU A 13 -10.03 1.67 -1.82
CA GLU A 13 -10.70 1.69 -0.50
C GLU A 13 -10.72 0.36 0.28
N VAL A 14 -9.86 -0.61 -0.06
CA VAL A 14 -9.72 -1.87 0.70
C VAL A 14 -8.99 -1.72 2.04
N GLY A 15 -8.63 -0.50 2.43
CA GLY A 15 -7.88 -0.17 3.64
C GLY A 15 -6.37 -0.44 3.57
N LYS A 16 -5.75 -0.17 2.40
CA LYS A 16 -4.28 -0.21 2.24
C LYS A 16 -3.58 0.61 3.32
N THR A 17 -4.01 1.84 3.56
CA THR A 17 -3.43 2.75 4.55
C THR A 17 -3.42 2.17 5.96
N VAL A 18 -4.52 1.53 6.38
CA VAL A 18 -4.59 0.86 7.69
C VAL A 18 -3.58 -0.27 7.77
N ALA A 19 -3.51 -1.11 6.73
CA ALA A 19 -2.56 -2.21 6.65
C ALA A 19 -1.10 -1.73 6.61
N SER A 20 -0.81 -0.65 5.88
CA SER A 20 0.51 -0.01 5.84
C SER A 20 0.91 0.54 7.20
N CYS A 21 0.01 1.22 7.90
CA CYS A 21 0.25 1.69 9.27
C CYS A 21 0.48 0.52 10.24
N ALA A 22 -0.26 -0.58 10.10
CA ALA A 22 -0.06 -1.79 10.90
C ALA A 22 1.33 -2.40 10.65
N LEU A 23 1.74 -2.51 9.39
CA LEU A 23 3.07 -2.98 9.01
C LEU A 23 4.19 -2.08 9.55
N LEU A 24 4.03 -0.76 9.47
CA LEU A 24 5.00 0.19 10.03
C LEU A 24 5.12 0.06 11.55
N GLN A 25 4.00 -0.07 12.26
CA GLN A 25 3.98 -0.28 13.71
C GLN A 25 4.61 -1.62 14.11
N ALA A 26 4.28 -2.70 13.40
CA ALA A 26 4.88 -4.02 13.65
C ALA A 26 6.39 -4.02 13.35
N ALA A 27 6.83 -3.33 12.29
CA ALA A 27 8.24 -3.18 11.96
C ALA A 27 8.98 -2.39 13.05
N GLN A 28 8.39 -1.30 13.54
CA GLN A 28 8.94 -0.52 14.64
C GLN A 28 9.01 -1.35 15.94
N ALA A 29 7.97 -2.12 16.26
CA ALA A 29 7.94 -3.00 17.43
C ALA A 29 8.99 -4.12 17.34
N ALA A 30 9.32 -4.57 16.12
CA ALA A 30 10.40 -5.51 15.86
C ALA A 30 11.80 -4.86 15.84
N GLY A 31 11.92 -3.55 16.10
CA GLY A 31 13.18 -2.83 16.20
C GLY A 31 13.73 -2.29 14.87
N TYR A 32 12.98 -2.36 13.78
CA TYR A 32 13.39 -1.79 12.50
C TYR A 32 13.29 -0.25 12.50
N ARG A 33 14.22 0.39 11.78
CA ARG A 33 14.08 1.78 11.37
C ARG A 33 13.18 1.81 10.14
N CYS A 34 11.87 1.80 10.36
CA CYS A 34 10.89 1.73 9.29
C CYS A 34 10.53 3.11 8.70
N ALA A 35 10.19 3.13 7.40
CA ALA A 35 9.65 4.29 6.72
C ALA A 35 8.57 3.91 5.70
N GLY A 36 7.51 4.72 5.65
CA GLY A 36 6.46 4.63 4.64
C GLY A 36 6.75 5.57 3.46
N TYR A 37 6.50 5.08 2.26
CA TYR A 37 6.60 5.82 1.01
C TYR A 37 5.28 5.74 0.25
N LYS A 38 4.64 6.87 0.00
CA LYS A 38 3.41 7.00 -0.80
C LYS A 38 3.75 7.82 -2.05
N PRO A 39 4.45 7.25 -3.04
CA PRO A 39 5.03 8.01 -4.15
C PRO A 39 4.01 8.88 -4.89
N VAL A 40 2.80 8.34 -5.08
CA VAL A 40 1.71 8.93 -5.85
C VAL A 40 0.44 8.87 -5.01
N ALA A 41 -0.25 10.00 -4.90
CA ALA A 41 -1.54 10.09 -4.23
C ALA A 41 -2.46 11.08 -4.94
N SER A 42 -3.73 10.69 -5.06
CA SER A 42 -4.84 11.50 -5.56
C SER A 42 -5.84 11.74 -4.42
N GLY A 43 -6.71 12.74 -4.53
CA GLY A 43 -7.64 13.09 -3.45
C GLY A 43 -6.92 13.74 -2.27
N SER A 44 -6.11 14.75 -2.55
CA SER A 44 -5.37 15.51 -1.55
C SER A 44 -6.07 16.82 -1.22
N GLU A 45 -5.75 17.40 -0.08
CA GLU A 45 -6.28 18.69 0.35
C GLU A 45 -5.20 19.78 0.32
N MET A 46 -5.59 21.02 0.02
CA MET A 46 -4.71 22.16 0.19
C MET A 46 -4.70 22.57 1.67
N THR A 47 -3.54 22.53 2.32
CA THR A 47 -3.35 22.98 3.71
C THR A 47 -2.40 24.18 3.75
N PRO A 48 -2.23 24.85 4.91
CA PRO A 48 -1.23 25.92 5.06
C PRO A 48 0.21 25.48 4.73
N ASP A 49 0.51 24.19 4.87
CA ASP A 49 1.83 23.63 4.56
C ASP A 49 1.94 23.12 3.11
N GLY A 50 0.91 23.36 2.28
CA GLY A 50 0.79 22.92 0.90
C GLY A 50 -0.14 21.71 0.72
N ILE A 51 -0.08 21.06 -0.44
CA ILE A 51 -0.92 19.90 -0.74
C ILE A 51 -0.57 18.74 0.21
N ARG A 52 -1.58 18.13 0.85
CA ARG A 52 -1.44 16.99 1.75
C ARG A 52 -2.45 15.91 1.44
N ASN A 53 -1.95 14.68 1.34
CA ASN A 53 -2.75 13.48 1.26
C ASN A 53 -2.75 12.80 2.63
N GLU A 54 -3.94 12.39 3.05
CA GLU A 54 -4.16 11.76 4.35
C GLU A 54 -3.46 10.40 4.50
N ASP A 55 -3.39 9.60 3.43
CA ASP A 55 -2.67 8.32 3.47
C ASP A 55 -1.17 8.56 3.69
N ALA A 56 -0.61 9.51 2.94
CA ALA A 56 0.79 9.90 3.08
C ALA A 56 1.12 10.44 4.49
N LEU A 57 0.23 11.26 5.05
CA LEU A 57 0.38 11.77 6.42
C LEU A 57 0.34 10.64 7.45
N ALA A 58 -0.55 9.65 7.27
CA ALA A 58 -0.62 8.48 8.15
C ALA A 58 0.67 7.66 8.09
N LEU A 59 1.18 7.37 6.89
CA LEU A 59 2.45 6.66 6.69
C LEU A 59 3.62 7.43 7.32
N GLN A 60 3.67 8.75 7.14
CA GLN A 60 4.68 9.61 7.74
C GLN A 60 4.62 9.56 9.27
N HIS A 61 3.43 9.59 9.85
CA HIS A 61 3.22 9.55 11.30
C HIS A 61 3.72 8.25 11.94
N PHE A 62 3.44 7.10 11.32
CA PHE A 62 3.84 5.78 11.84
C PHE A 62 5.22 5.31 11.35
N SER A 63 5.93 6.12 10.58
CA SER A 63 7.33 5.86 10.26
C SER A 63 8.21 6.07 11.49
N ALA A 64 9.11 5.12 11.79
CA ALA A 64 10.09 5.29 12.85
C ALA A 64 11.13 6.37 12.50
N VAL A 65 11.42 6.54 11.20
CA VAL A 65 12.31 7.59 10.69
C VAL A 65 11.50 8.84 10.35
N ARG A 66 11.94 10.01 10.84
CA ARG A 66 11.32 11.30 10.51
C ARG A 66 11.75 11.76 9.13
N LEU A 67 10.81 11.72 8.18
CA LEU A 67 11.02 12.18 6.82
C LEU A 67 10.20 13.45 6.54
N PRO A 68 10.71 14.42 5.76
CA PRO A 68 9.90 15.50 5.20
C PRO A 68 8.74 14.96 4.36
N TYR A 69 7.60 15.67 4.35
CA TYR A 69 6.40 15.23 3.62
C TYR A 69 6.68 15.01 2.12
N ALA A 70 7.45 15.89 1.50
CA ALA A 70 7.82 15.79 0.08
C ALA A 70 8.65 14.55 -0.26
N MET A 71 9.32 13.92 0.72
CA MET A 71 9.96 12.63 0.52
C MET A 71 8.95 11.49 0.57
N VAL A 72 7.98 11.55 1.50
CA VAL A 72 6.95 10.52 1.65
C VAL A 72 5.99 10.52 0.46
N ASN A 73 5.53 11.70 0.03
CA ASN A 73 4.60 11.85 -1.09
C ASN A 73 5.03 12.99 -2.04
N PRO A 74 5.94 12.71 -2.98
CA PRO A 74 6.43 13.69 -3.94
C PRO A 74 5.39 14.07 -5.00
N LEU A 75 4.45 13.18 -5.33
CA LEU A 75 3.41 13.40 -6.33
C LEU A 75 2.04 13.34 -5.66
N ALA A 76 1.63 14.50 -5.13
CA ALA A 76 0.29 14.73 -4.58
C ALA A 76 -0.58 15.47 -5.60
N PHE A 77 -1.77 14.95 -5.86
CA PHE A 77 -2.80 15.53 -6.72
C PHE A 77 -4.07 15.80 -5.90
N LEU A 78 -4.73 16.95 -6.17
CA LEU A 78 -5.92 17.37 -5.42
C LEU A 78 -7.12 16.49 -5.77
N GLU A 79 -7.37 16.27 -7.06
CA GLU A 79 -8.57 15.55 -7.50
C GLU A 79 -8.54 14.05 -7.12
N PRO A 80 -9.62 13.48 -6.56
CA PRO A 80 -9.73 12.05 -6.27
C PRO A 80 -10.06 11.25 -7.52
N THR A 81 -9.09 11.10 -8.42
CA THR A 81 -9.20 10.32 -9.66
C THR A 81 -7.97 9.44 -9.92
N SER A 82 -8.00 8.64 -10.98
CA SER A 82 -6.88 7.78 -11.36
C SER A 82 -5.61 8.62 -11.63
N PRO A 83 -4.43 8.23 -11.10
CA PRO A 83 -3.23 9.04 -11.21
C PRO A 83 -2.84 9.43 -12.65
N HIS A 84 -3.00 8.51 -13.62
CA HIS A 84 -2.68 8.81 -15.01
C HIS A 84 -3.54 9.91 -15.64
N ILE A 85 -4.79 10.09 -15.17
CA ILE A 85 -5.71 11.11 -15.71
C ILE A 85 -5.27 12.49 -15.21
N ILE A 86 -5.19 12.65 -13.88
CA ILE A 86 -4.88 13.94 -13.28
C ILE A 86 -3.44 14.39 -13.55
N SER A 87 -2.49 13.45 -13.63
CA SER A 87 -1.11 13.79 -14.01
C SER A 87 -1.00 14.29 -15.45
N ALA A 88 -1.80 13.76 -16.37
CA ALA A 88 -1.84 14.23 -17.75
C ALA A 88 -2.51 15.60 -17.85
N GLU A 89 -3.64 15.79 -17.15
CA GLU A 89 -4.36 17.07 -17.12
C GLU A 89 -3.51 18.20 -16.53
N GLU A 90 -2.84 17.96 -15.40
CA GLU A 90 -1.97 18.94 -14.74
C GLU A 90 -0.58 19.07 -15.40
N HIS A 91 -0.28 18.31 -16.47
CA HIS A 91 1.04 18.26 -17.12
C HIS A 91 2.19 17.93 -16.14
N ARG A 92 1.91 17.07 -15.15
CA ARG A 92 2.84 16.63 -14.09
C ARG A 92 3.08 15.12 -14.23
N PRO A 93 3.89 14.68 -15.21
CA PRO A 93 4.01 13.27 -15.55
C PRO A 93 4.59 12.43 -14.40
N ILE A 94 4.01 11.25 -14.20
CA ILE A 94 4.52 10.25 -13.25
C ILE A 94 5.54 9.38 -13.98
N THR A 95 6.79 9.36 -13.51
CA THR A 95 7.88 8.61 -14.16
C THR A 95 8.51 7.60 -13.21
N THR A 96 8.88 6.42 -13.71
CA THR A 96 9.55 5.38 -12.89
C THR A 96 10.84 5.89 -12.28
N MET A 97 11.62 6.71 -13.00
CA MET A 97 12.84 7.34 -12.51
C MET A 97 12.60 8.14 -11.22
N GLN A 98 11.52 8.94 -11.16
CA GLN A 98 11.20 9.71 -9.95
C GLN A 98 10.79 8.81 -8.79
N LEU A 99 10.04 7.74 -9.06
CA LEU A 99 9.64 6.75 -8.05
C LEU A 99 10.85 6.03 -7.46
N SER A 100 11.74 5.54 -8.32
CA SER A 100 12.97 4.83 -7.93
C SER A 100 13.93 5.75 -7.17
N ALA A 101 14.09 7.00 -7.60
CA ALA A 101 14.93 7.98 -6.90
C ALA A 101 14.43 8.25 -5.47
N GLY A 102 13.11 8.41 -5.29
CA GLY A 102 12.52 8.58 -3.96
C GLY A 102 12.71 7.35 -3.07
N LEU A 103 12.48 6.16 -3.61
CA LEU A 103 12.68 4.90 -2.89
C LEU A 103 14.14 4.72 -2.44
N GLU A 104 15.11 5.05 -3.30
CA GLU A 104 16.53 4.93 -3.00
C GLU A 104 16.95 5.89 -1.87
N VAL A 105 16.53 7.16 -1.93
CA VAL A 105 16.84 8.14 -0.88
C VAL A 105 16.24 7.71 0.48
N ILE A 106 15.01 7.21 0.50
CA ILE A 106 14.38 6.71 1.74
C ILE A 106 15.13 5.47 2.27
N SER A 107 15.56 4.58 1.38
CA SER A 107 16.28 3.35 1.75
C SER A 107 17.66 3.59 2.36
N GLN A 108 18.22 4.79 2.20
CA GLN A 108 19.46 5.19 2.89
C GLN A 108 19.20 5.61 4.35
N GLN A 109 17.95 5.94 4.69
CA GLN A 109 17.55 6.42 6.01
C GLN A 109 16.80 5.37 6.83
N ALA A 110 16.32 4.30 6.20
CA ALA A 110 15.52 3.24 6.81
C ALA A 110 16.03 1.85 6.38
N ASP A 111 16.01 0.89 7.30
CA ASP A 111 16.36 -0.51 7.01
C ASP A 111 15.13 -1.38 6.68
N TRP A 112 13.93 -0.79 6.79
CA TRP A 112 12.66 -1.39 6.40
C TRP A 112 11.78 -0.34 5.73
N VAL A 113 11.50 -0.47 4.43
CA VAL A 113 10.75 0.50 3.65
C VAL A 113 9.50 -0.16 3.08
N LEU A 114 8.36 0.47 3.29
CA LEU A 114 7.09 0.07 2.70
C LEU A 114 6.66 1.14 1.71
N THR A 115 6.44 0.74 0.47
CA THR A 115 5.85 1.60 -0.56
C THR A 115 4.39 1.26 -0.73
N GLU A 116 3.50 2.20 -0.46
CA GLU A 116 2.07 2.04 -0.70
C GLU A 116 1.69 2.56 -2.10
N GLY A 117 1.07 1.70 -2.91
CA GLY A 117 0.50 2.11 -4.18
C GLY A 117 -0.77 2.95 -4.05
N ALA A 118 -1.27 3.46 -5.17
CA ALA A 118 -2.60 4.06 -5.26
C ALA A 118 -3.53 3.07 -5.98
N GLY A 119 -4.62 2.64 -5.34
CA GLY A 119 -5.56 1.67 -5.94
C GLY A 119 -5.08 0.22 -5.91
N GLY A 120 -5.16 -0.46 -7.06
CA GLY A 120 -4.88 -1.88 -7.24
C GLY A 120 -3.63 -2.13 -8.10
N TRP A 121 -3.34 -3.39 -8.37
CA TRP A 121 -2.08 -3.83 -9.00
C TRP A 121 -1.77 -3.16 -10.34
N PHE A 122 -2.76 -3.09 -11.23
CA PHE A 122 -2.63 -2.48 -12.56
C PHE A 122 -3.10 -1.02 -12.59
N THR A 123 -3.08 -0.30 -11.47
CA THR A 123 -3.43 1.11 -11.50
C THR A 123 -2.48 1.87 -12.44
N PRO A 124 -3.02 2.57 -13.47
CA PRO A 124 -2.17 3.27 -14.44
C PRO A 124 -1.54 4.52 -13.82
N LEU A 125 -0.27 4.71 -14.17
CA LEU A 125 0.54 5.90 -13.87
C LEU A 125 0.68 6.82 -15.09
N SER A 126 0.57 6.25 -16.30
CA SER A 126 0.50 6.98 -17.57
C SER A 126 -0.29 6.15 -18.59
N ALA A 127 -0.33 6.58 -19.85
CA ALA A 127 -0.94 5.81 -20.95
C ALA A 127 -0.28 4.44 -21.19
N THR A 128 0.97 4.25 -20.78
CA THR A 128 1.75 3.03 -21.07
C THR A 128 2.40 2.41 -19.83
N LEU A 129 2.22 3.01 -18.66
CA LEU A 129 2.85 2.55 -17.41
C LEU A 129 1.79 2.34 -16.34
N THR A 130 1.96 1.26 -15.58
CA THR A 130 1.22 0.93 -14.37
C THR A 130 2.18 0.82 -13.19
N PHE A 131 1.64 0.73 -11.97
CA PHE A 131 2.46 0.38 -10.81
C PHE A 131 3.17 -0.97 -10.99
N ALA A 132 2.50 -1.97 -11.57
CA ALA A 132 3.09 -3.29 -11.79
C ALA A 132 4.41 -3.22 -12.58
N ASP A 133 4.49 -2.38 -13.62
CA ASP A 133 5.71 -2.21 -14.43
C ASP A 133 6.88 -1.68 -13.58
N TRP A 134 6.62 -0.68 -12.75
CA TRP A 134 7.64 -0.12 -11.86
C TRP A 134 8.06 -1.09 -10.76
N VAL A 135 7.10 -1.77 -10.13
CA VAL A 135 7.36 -2.76 -9.07
C VAL A 135 8.17 -3.94 -9.62
N GLN A 136 7.90 -4.35 -10.87
CA GLN A 136 8.69 -5.35 -11.57
C GLN A 136 10.10 -4.84 -11.87
N GLN A 137 10.27 -3.60 -12.31
CA GLN A 137 11.59 -2.99 -12.52
C GLN A 137 12.43 -3.00 -11.23
N GLU A 138 11.82 -2.66 -10.10
CA GLU A 138 12.49 -2.60 -8.78
C GLU A 138 12.59 -3.96 -8.07
N GLN A 139 12.00 -5.02 -8.62
CA GLN A 139 11.95 -6.37 -8.05
C GLN A 139 11.43 -6.39 -6.60
N LEU A 140 10.41 -5.59 -6.29
CA LEU A 140 9.89 -5.48 -4.93
C LEU A 140 8.96 -6.66 -4.60
N PRO A 141 9.20 -7.37 -3.48
CA PRO A 141 8.21 -8.29 -2.93
C PRO A 141 6.91 -7.57 -2.58
N VAL A 142 5.79 -8.21 -2.89
CA VAL A 142 4.45 -7.61 -2.81
C VAL A 142 3.71 -8.12 -1.59
N ILE A 143 3.03 -7.21 -0.89
CA ILE A 143 2.04 -7.52 0.14
C ILE A 143 0.66 -7.10 -0.39
N LEU A 144 -0.28 -8.04 -0.41
CA LEU A 144 -1.63 -7.81 -0.91
C LEU A 144 -2.62 -7.52 0.22
N VAL A 145 -3.31 -6.38 0.13
CA VAL A 145 -4.40 -6.03 1.06
C VAL A 145 -5.74 -6.44 0.46
N VAL A 146 -6.45 -7.32 1.14
CA VAL A 146 -7.76 -7.84 0.72
C VAL A 146 -8.84 -7.29 1.64
N GLY A 147 -9.66 -6.38 1.12
CA GLY A 147 -10.86 -5.92 1.81
C GLY A 147 -11.92 -7.02 1.84
N ILE A 148 -12.32 -7.47 3.04
CA ILE A 148 -13.24 -8.60 3.20
C ILE A 148 -14.68 -8.13 2.93
N LYS A 149 -15.15 -8.44 1.71
CA LYS A 149 -16.53 -8.22 1.22
C LYS A 149 -16.89 -9.28 0.18
N LEU A 150 -18.15 -9.35 -0.23
CA LEU A 150 -18.56 -10.16 -1.39
C LEU A 150 -17.71 -9.78 -2.61
N GLY A 151 -17.19 -10.78 -3.33
CA GLY A 151 -16.31 -10.59 -4.49
C GLY A 151 -14.81 -10.58 -4.15
N CYS A 152 -14.41 -10.45 -2.88
CA CYS A 152 -13.00 -10.36 -2.49
C CYS A 152 -12.16 -11.58 -2.90
N ILE A 153 -12.74 -12.79 -2.88
CA ILE A 153 -12.08 -14.02 -3.33
C ILE A 153 -11.63 -13.89 -4.78
N ASN A 154 -12.52 -13.46 -5.68
CA ASN A 154 -12.18 -13.29 -7.09
C ASN A 154 -11.06 -12.26 -7.28
N HIS A 155 -11.20 -11.08 -6.67
CA HIS A 155 -10.21 -10.01 -6.84
C HIS A 155 -8.86 -10.39 -6.25
N ALA A 156 -8.83 -11.07 -5.11
CA ALA A 156 -7.59 -11.56 -4.51
C ALA A 156 -6.87 -12.57 -5.41
N LEU A 157 -7.59 -13.56 -5.96
CA LEU A 157 -6.99 -14.57 -6.83
C LEU A 157 -6.52 -13.99 -8.16
N LEU A 158 -7.29 -13.09 -8.78
CA LEU A 158 -6.86 -12.38 -9.99
C LEU A 158 -5.62 -11.54 -9.74
N THR A 159 -5.58 -10.81 -8.62
CA THR A 159 -4.43 -9.96 -8.26
C THR A 159 -3.20 -10.79 -7.94
N ALA A 160 -3.33 -11.86 -7.17
CA ALA A 160 -2.23 -12.77 -6.85
C ALA A 160 -1.67 -13.46 -8.10
N GLN A 161 -2.53 -13.88 -9.03
CA GLN A 161 -2.10 -14.44 -10.31
C GLN A 161 -1.34 -13.40 -11.16
N ALA A 162 -1.79 -12.14 -11.17
CA ALA A 162 -1.11 -11.06 -11.89
C ALA A 162 0.28 -10.77 -11.31
N ILE A 163 0.42 -10.75 -9.99
CA ILE A 163 1.72 -10.59 -9.29
C ILE A 163 2.65 -11.75 -9.66
N LYS A 164 2.14 -13.00 -9.64
CA LYS A 164 2.90 -14.19 -10.03
C LYS A 164 3.36 -14.16 -11.48
N VAL A 165 2.52 -13.72 -12.41
CA VAL A 165 2.86 -13.56 -13.83
C VAL A 165 3.92 -12.48 -14.04
N ALA A 166 3.93 -11.43 -13.22
CA ALA A 166 4.99 -10.41 -13.22
C ALA A 166 6.34 -10.94 -12.67
N GLY A 167 6.40 -12.21 -12.22
CA GLY A 167 7.61 -12.84 -11.69
C GLY A 167 7.99 -12.37 -10.29
N LEU A 168 7.07 -11.72 -9.56
CA LEU A 168 7.33 -11.15 -8.25
C LEU A 168 6.83 -12.05 -7.12
N PRO A 169 7.54 -12.09 -5.97
CA PRO A 169 7.07 -12.84 -4.83
C PRO A 169 5.90 -12.12 -4.14
N LEU A 170 4.80 -12.85 -3.95
CA LEU A 170 3.74 -12.44 -3.02
C LEU A 170 4.18 -12.81 -1.60
N ALA A 171 4.84 -11.87 -0.93
CA ALA A 171 5.43 -12.07 0.40
C ALA A 171 4.39 -12.39 1.49
N GLY A 172 3.15 -11.95 1.28
CA GLY A 172 2.02 -12.27 2.13
C GLY A 172 0.80 -11.45 1.77
N TRP A 173 -0.29 -11.67 2.48
CA TRP A 173 -1.51 -10.90 2.33
C TRP A 173 -2.14 -10.56 3.69
N ILE A 174 -2.88 -9.47 3.72
CA ILE A 174 -3.57 -8.97 4.92
C ILE A 174 -5.07 -8.97 4.62
N ALA A 175 -5.83 -9.64 5.48
CA ALA A 175 -7.29 -9.52 5.49
C ALA A 175 -7.67 -8.24 6.23
N ASN A 176 -8.43 -7.35 5.60
CA ASN A 176 -8.88 -6.12 6.23
C ASN A 176 -10.42 -6.06 6.30
N GLY A 177 -10.94 -5.95 7.51
CA GLY A 177 -12.35 -5.74 7.80
C GLY A 177 -12.76 -4.33 7.37
N ILE A 178 -13.32 -4.22 6.17
CA ILE A 178 -13.65 -2.93 5.55
C ILE A 178 -15.10 -2.48 5.86
N GLN A 179 -15.87 -3.39 6.43
CA GLN A 179 -17.25 -3.23 6.89
C GLN A 179 -17.46 -4.16 8.09
N PRO A 180 -18.54 -3.99 8.88
CA PRO A 180 -18.86 -4.92 9.95
C PRO A 180 -18.91 -6.37 9.44
N PRO A 181 -18.34 -7.34 10.18
CA PRO A 181 -18.26 -8.72 9.72
C PRO A 181 -19.66 -9.31 9.52
N GLY A 182 -19.91 -9.78 8.30
CA GLY A 182 -21.16 -10.48 7.97
C GLY A 182 -21.14 -11.94 8.42
N LYS A 183 -22.29 -12.61 8.32
CA LYS A 183 -22.44 -14.04 8.67
C LYS A 183 -21.41 -14.97 8.01
N ARG A 184 -20.96 -14.61 6.79
CA ARG A 184 -20.06 -15.44 5.96
C ARG A 184 -18.59 -15.03 6.00
N HIS A 185 -18.22 -14.15 6.93
CA HIS A 185 -16.87 -13.57 7.00
C HIS A 185 -15.79 -14.65 7.13
N GLN A 186 -15.99 -15.63 8.02
CA GLN A 186 -15.04 -16.71 8.23
C GLN A 186 -14.90 -17.61 7.00
N GLU A 187 -16.00 -17.94 6.31
CA GLU A 187 -15.93 -18.75 5.09
C GLU A 187 -15.18 -18.05 3.95
N TYR A 188 -15.25 -16.71 3.87
CA TYR A 188 -14.40 -15.94 2.95
C TYR A 188 -12.92 -16.07 3.32
N LEU A 189 -12.58 -15.89 4.60
CA LEU A 189 -11.21 -15.97 5.08
C LEU A 189 -10.61 -17.37 4.84
N GLU A 190 -11.31 -18.43 5.22
CA GLU A 190 -10.89 -19.82 5.01
C GLU A 190 -10.70 -20.14 3.51
N THR A 191 -11.54 -19.56 2.65
CA THR A 191 -11.39 -19.75 1.20
C THR A 191 -10.15 -19.04 0.68
N LEU A 192 -9.88 -17.81 1.13
CA LEU A 192 -8.67 -17.07 0.76
C LEU A 192 -7.41 -17.79 1.24
N ILE A 193 -7.36 -18.24 2.51
CA ILE A 193 -6.23 -18.99 3.08
C ILE A 193 -5.92 -20.25 2.25
N ARG A 194 -6.94 -20.99 1.81
CA ARG A 194 -6.74 -22.21 1.00
C ARG A 194 -6.32 -21.95 -0.44
N ARG A 195 -6.63 -20.77 -0.99
CA ARG A 195 -6.53 -20.49 -2.43
C ARG A 195 -5.40 -19.54 -2.79
N LEU A 196 -4.93 -18.72 -1.84
CA LEU A 196 -3.75 -17.87 -2.01
C LEU A 196 -2.49 -18.65 -1.62
N ASP A 197 -1.56 -18.75 -2.56
CA ASP A 197 -0.24 -19.37 -2.37
C ASP A 197 0.74 -18.38 -1.71
N ALA A 198 0.34 -17.84 -0.55
CA ALA A 198 1.09 -16.88 0.23
C ALA A 198 0.58 -16.85 1.69
N PRO A 199 1.45 -16.53 2.67
CA PRO A 199 1.05 -16.49 4.08
C PRO A 199 0.04 -15.38 4.35
N LEU A 200 -0.97 -15.67 5.17
CA LEU A 200 -1.79 -14.65 5.82
C LEU A 200 -0.94 -13.99 6.90
N LEU A 201 -0.61 -12.71 6.71
CA LEU A 201 0.14 -11.91 7.68
C LEU A 201 -0.74 -11.51 8.86
N GLY A 202 -2.05 -11.43 8.67
CA GLY A 202 -3.00 -11.20 9.75
C GLY A 202 -4.34 -10.66 9.28
N GLU A 203 -5.26 -10.54 10.22
CA GLU A 203 -6.60 -10.01 10.01
C GLU A 203 -6.80 -8.76 10.85
N ILE A 204 -6.96 -7.62 10.18
CA ILE A 204 -7.31 -6.37 10.83
C ILE A 204 -8.84 -6.32 10.93
N PRO A 205 -9.42 -6.25 12.14
CA PRO A 205 -10.87 -6.22 12.30
C PRO A 205 -11.46 -4.91 11.77
N HIS A 206 -12.78 -4.86 11.60
CA HIS A 206 -13.44 -3.61 11.25
C HIS A 206 -13.26 -2.56 12.35
N LEU A 207 -12.51 -1.50 12.03
CA LEU A 207 -12.23 -0.40 12.94
C LEU A 207 -13.30 0.68 12.80
N HIS A 208 -13.77 1.19 13.94
CA HIS A 208 -14.66 2.35 13.94
C HIS A 208 -13.85 3.63 13.79
N GLY A 209 -14.11 4.39 12.72
CA GLY A 209 -13.38 5.61 12.39
C GLY A 209 -11.96 5.35 11.87
N ARG A 210 -11.20 6.43 11.66
CA ARG A 210 -9.82 6.38 11.16
C ARG A 210 -8.80 6.39 12.29
N ASN A 211 -8.94 5.47 13.25
CA ASN A 211 -7.92 5.29 14.28
C ASN A 211 -6.95 4.18 13.85
N PHE A 212 -5.74 4.57 13.50
CA PHE A 212 -4.68 3.63 13.12
C PHE A 212 -3.74 3.32 14.29
N THR A 213 -4.06 3.71 15.52
CA THR A 213 -3.20 3.41 16.68
C THR A 213 -3.34 1.94 17.07
N ASP A 214 -2.23 1.28 17.40
CA ASP A 214 -2.20 -0.09 17.91
C ASP A 214 -2.82 -1.12 16.95
N VAL A 215 -2.77 -0.86 15.64
CA VAL A 215 -3.22 -1.82 14.62
C VAL A 215 -2.14 -2.83 14.24
N GLY A 216 -0.86 -2.53 14.55
CA GLY A 216 0.26 -3.45 14.29
C GLY A 216 0.14 -4.78 15.03
N ARG A 217 -0.60 -4.84 16.15
CA ARG A 217 -0.84 -6.07 16.91
C ARG A 217 -1.63 -7.15 16.17
N PHE A 218 -2.33 -6.77 15.09
CA PHE A 218 -3.19 -7.69 14.34
C PHE A 218 -2.45 -8.44 13.23
N ILE A 219 -1.19 -8.09 12.97
CA ILE A 219 -0.40 -8.65 11.86
C ILE A 219 0.99 -9.08 12.31
N THR A 220 1.60 -9.94 11.52
CA THR A 220 3.02 -10.30 11.57
C THR A 220 3.75 -9.73 10.36
N LEU A 221 5.07 -9.58 10.47
CA LEU A 221 5.91 -9.16 9.36
C LEU A 221 6.18 -10.33 8.40
N PRO A 222 6.33 -10.07 7.09
CA PRO A 222 6.78 -11.07 6.12
C PRO A 222 8.26 -11.47 6.30
#